data_AF-A0A511YLS5-F1
#
_entry.id   AF-A0A511YLS5-F1
#
_cell.length_a   1.000
_cell.length_b   1.000
_cell.length_c   1.000
_cell.angle_alpha   90.00
_cell.angle_beta   90.00
_cell.angle_gamma   90.00
#
_symmetry.space_group_name_H-M   'P 1'
#
loop_
_entity.id
_entity.type
_entity.pdbx_description
1 polymer ?
#
loop_
_entity_poly.entity_id
_entity_poly.type
_entity_poly.pdbx_seq_one_letter_code
_entity_poly.pdbx_strand_id
1 'polypeptide(L)'
;MFINNEVTEKNTWKKLHCDELQGWLVFAGCIVKPRPDRENLVISIDGNNFHNLDGFYCTLGEEINGIGGYFGRQLYALYDCLRGDFGVKSIPEIT
;
A
#
# COMPACT_ATOMS: atom_id res chain seq x y z
N MET A 1 5.18 -2.83 -14.65
CA MET A 1 6.09 -3.95 -14.98
C MET A 1 7.09 -4.15 -13.84
N PHE A 2 7.56 -5.37 -13.55
CA PHE A 2 8.61 -5.61 -12.54
C PHE A 2 9.96 -5.80 -13.24
N ILE A 3 10.91 -4.88 -13.01
CA ILE A 3 12.22 -4.85 -13.66
C ILE A 3 13.27 -4.49 -12.61
N ASN A 4 14.43 -5.14 -12.62
CA ASN A 4 15.54 -4.83 -11.70
C ASN A 4 15.12 -4.80 -10.22
N ASN A 5 14.26 -5.74 -9.82
CA ASN A 5 13.67 -5.83 -8.48
C ASN A 5 12.79 -4.65 -8.06
N GLU A 6 12.21 -3.91 -9.02
CA GLU A 6 11.33 -2.77 -8.74
C GLU A 6 10.08 -2.80 -9.62
N VAL A 7 8.95 -2.36 -9.05
CA VAL A 7 7.75 -2.05 -9.82
C VAL A 7 7.95 -0.67 -10.44
N THR A 8 7.83 -0.58 -11.76
CA THR A 8 8.19 0.64 -12.50
C THR A 8 6.99 1.49 -12.93
N GLU A 9 5.77 1.01 -12.72
CA GLU A 9 4.55 1.63 -13.24
C GLU A 9 3.45 1.61 -12.17
N LYS A 10 2.89 2.80 -11.85
CA LYS A 10 1.75 2.94 -10.94
C LYS A 10 0.54 2.20 -11.50
N ASN A 11 -0.34 1.71 -10.64
CA ASN A 11 -1.56 1.00 -11.04
C ASN A 11 -1.31 -0.30 -11.84
N THR A 12 -0.11 -0.91 -11.77
CA THR A 12 0.15 -2.20 -12.44
C THR A 12 -0.85 -3.27 -11.98
N TRP A 13 -1.28 -3.24 -10.71
CA TRP A 13 -2.29 -4.13 -10.14
C TRP A 13 -3.65 -4.04 -10.83
N LYS A 14 -3.99 -2.94 -11.52
CA LYS A 14 -5.25 -2.81 -12.27
C LYS A 14 -5.35 -3.76 -13.47
N LYS A 15 -4.23 -4.37 -13.87
CA LYS A 15 -4.17 -5.37 -14.94
C LYS A 15 -4.59 -6.78 -14.46
N LEU A 16 -4.74 -6.95 -13.14
CA LEU A 16 -5.10 -8.22 -12.51
C LEU A 16 -6.62 -8.32 -12.29
N HIS A 17 -7.11 -9.56 -12.22
CA HIS A 17 -8.48 -9.83 -11.80
C HIS A 17 -8.65 -9.56 -10.30
N CYS A 18 -9.90 -9.35 -9.87
CA CYS A 18 -10.20 -8.99 -8.48
C CYS A 18 -9.75 -10.05 -7.47
N ASP A 19 -9.81 -11.34 -7.83
CA ASP A 19 -9.38 -12.48 -7.03
C ASP A 19 -7.84 -12.63 -6.95
N GLU A 20 -7.09 -11.94 -7.81
CA GLU A 20 -5.62 -11.96 -7.82
C GLU A 20 -5.01 -10.81 -6.98
N LEU A 21 -5.80 -9.81 -6.59
CA LEU A 21 -5.30 -8.61 -5.90
C LEU A 21 -4.69 -8.92 -4.53
N GLN A 22 -5.18 -9.93 -3.82
CA GLN A 22 -4.55 -10.39 -2.59
C GLN A 22 -3.13 -10.94 -2.82
N GLY A 23 -2.88 -11.58 -3.97
CA GLY A 23 -1.55 -12.00 -4.38
C GLY A 23 -0.63 -10.80 -4.63
N TRP A 24 -1.14 -9.76 -5.31
CA TRP A 24 -0.41 -8.51 -5.48
C TRP A 24 -0.05 -7.86 -4.14
N LEU A 25 -0.98 -7.80 -3.19
CA LEU A 25 -0.74 -7.20 -1.89
C LEU A 25 0.30 -7.96 -1.06
N VAL A 26 0.30 -9.30 -1.12
CA VAL A 26 1.38 -10.12 -0.52
C VAL A 26 2.71 -9.79 -1.17
N PHE A 27 2.77 -9.78 -2.50
CA PHE A 27 3.98 -9.45 -3.26
C PHE A 27 4.51 -8.05 -2.90
N ALA A 28 3.64 -7.04 -2.91
CA ALA A 28 3.97 -5.66 -2.53
C ALA A 28 4.58 -5.61 -1.13
N GLY A 29 3.97 -6.30 -0.16
CA GLY A 29 4.49 -6.42 1.21
C GLY A 29 5.88 -7.07 1.29
N CYS A 30 6.14 -8.12 0.49
CA CYS A 30 7.44 -8.78 0.44
C CYS A 30 8.56 -7.92 -0.17
N ILE A 31 8.23 -6.99 -1.05
CA ILE A 31 9.21 -6.13 -1.72
C ILE A 31 9.32 -4.73 -1.09
N VAL A 32 8.59 -4.46 0.00
CA VAL A 32 8.71 -3.20 0.73
C VAL A 32 10.16 -2.98 1.13
N LYS A 33 10.68 -1.80 0.76
CA LYS A 33 11.95 -1.31 1.28
C LYS A 33 11.67 -0.49 2.54
N PRO A 34 12.43 -0.69 3.63
CA PRO A 34 12.34 0.16 4.81
C PRO A 34 12.50 1.63 4.41
N ARG A 35 11.62 2.47 4.94
CA ARG A 35 11.68 3.93 4.77
C ARG A 35 11.46 4.56 6.14
N PRO A 36 12.12 5.69 6.44
CA PRO A 36 11.79 6.46 7.63
C PRO A 36 10.30 6.82 7.64
N ASP A 37 9.70 6.70 8.81
CA ASP A 37 8.30 7.07 8.99
C ASP A 37 8.10 8.56 8.74
N ARG A 38 7.01 8.86 8.04
CA ARG A 38 6.53 10.22 7.79
C ARG A 38 5.33 10.50 8.69
N GLU A 39 5.23 11.73 9.17
CA GLU A 39 4.09 12.22 9.95
C GLU A 39 3.33 13.28 9.16
N ASN A 40 2.08 13.55 9.53
CA ASN A 40 1.23 14.61 8.95
C ASN A 40 1.08 14.51 7.42
N LEU A 41 1.07 13.30 6.88
CA LEU A 41 0.88 13.05 5.46
C LEU A 41 -0.59 13.28 5.06
N VAL A 42 -0.80 14.14 4.06
CA VAL A 42 -2.08 14.28 3.38
C VAL A 42 -2.02 13.51 2.06
N ILE A 43 -2.83 12.47 1.93
CA ILE A 43 -3.01 11.72 0.68
C ILE A 43 -4.38 12.04 0.08
N SER A 44 -4.47 11.97 -1.26
CA SER A 44 -5.73 12.09 -1.98
C SER A 44 -5.99 10.79 -2.72
N ILE A 45 -7.14 10.18 -2.46
CA ILE A 45 -7.58 8.97 -3.13
C ILE A 45 -8.81 9.32 -3.96
N ASP A 46 -8.75 9.05 -5.26
CA ASP A 46 -9.94 9.09 -6.12
C ASP A 46 -10.72 7.79 -5.95
N GLY A 47 -11.93 7.88 -5.39
CA GLY A 47 -12.81 6.74 -5.14
C GLY A 47 -13.23 5.98 -6.40
N ASN A 48 -13.05 6.55 -7.59
CA ASN A 48 -13.30 5.86 -8.85
C ASN A 48 -12.18 4.88 -9.23
N ASN A 49 -11.02 4.90 -8.55
CA ASN A 49 -9.87 4.08 -8.93
C ASN A 49 -9.95 2.63 -8.49
N PHE A 50 -10.86 2.26 -7.60
CA PHE A 50 -11.03 0.91 -7.07
C PHE A 50 -12.51 0.58 -6.87
N HIS A 51 -12.86 -0.70 -6.99
CA HIS A 51 -14.25 -1.16 -6.92
C HIS A 51 -14.44 -2.38 -5.99
N ASN A 52 -13.41 -2.70 -5.19
CA ASN A 52 -13.45 -3.70 -4.14
C ASN A 52 -12.41 -3.34 -3.06
N LEU A 53 -12.44 -4.05 -1.93
CA LEU A 53 -11.60 -3.75 -0.79
C LEU A 53 -10.10 -3.96 -1.06
N ASP A 54 -9.76 -4.95 -1.89
CA ASP A 54 -8.36 -5.22 -2.22
C ASP A 54 -7.77 -4.13 -3.11
N GLY A 55 -8.54 -3.63 -4.08
CA GLY A 55 -8.19 -2.47 -4.90
C GLY A 55 -8.04 -1.19 -4.07
N PHE A 56 -8.83 -1.04 -3.00
CA PHE A 56 -8.63 0.04 -2.03
C PHE A 56 -7.26 -0.07 -1.36
N TYR A 57 -6.87 -1.24 -0.86
CA TYR A 57 -5.55 -1.43 -0.25
C TYR A 57 -4.40 -1.22 -1.25
N CYS A 58 -4.55 -1.66 -2.51
CA CYS A 58 -3.57 -1.39 -3.56
C CYS A 58 -3.41 0.12 -3.81
N THR A 59 -4.52 0.84 -3.92
CA THR A 59 -4.52 2.30 -4.14
C THR A 59 -3.89 3.02 -2.95
N LEU A 60 -4.28 2.66 -1.73
CA LEU A 60 -3.75 3.24 -0.50
C LEU A 60 -2.24 3.05 -0.36
N GLY A 61 -1.75 1.83 -0.63
CA GLY A 61 -0.33 1.51 -0.62
C GLY A 61 0.46 2.35 -1.61
N GLU A 62 -0.05 2.54 -2.82
CA GLU A 62 0.61 3.37 -3.82
C GLU A 62 0.58 4.87 -3.51
N GLU A 63 -0.49 5.39 -2.93
CA GLU A 63 -0.55 6.80 -2.52
C GLU A 63 0.38 7.10 -1.33
N ILE A 64 0.54 6.16 -0.40
CA ILE A 64 1.38 6.37 0.78
C ILE A 64 2.86 6.12 0.48
N ASN A 65 3.17 5.02 -0.21
CA ASN A 65 4.54 4.53 -0.37
C ASN A 65 5.06 4.56 -1.82
N GLY A 66 4.31 5.15 -2.75
CA GLY A 66 4.71 5.28 -4.15
C GLY A 66 4.46 4.02 -4.96
N ILE A 67 4.99 3.95 -6.18
CA ILE A 67 4.74 2.86 -7.14
C ILE A 67 4.96 1.48 -6.51
N GLY A 68 3.97 0.59 -6.61
CA GLY A 68 4.03 -0.75 -6.01
C GLY A 68 4.07 -0.75 -4.47
N GLY A 69 3.74 0.37 -3.84
CA GLY A 69 3.75 0.52 -2.39
C GLY A 69 2.74 -0.37 -1.68
N TYR A 70 3.09 -0.77 -0.47
CA TYR A 70 2.25 -1.55 0.43
C TYR A 70 1.87 -0.71 1.64
N PHE A 71 0.63 -0.83 2.07
CA PHE A 71 0.15 -0.23 3.32
C PHE A 71 -1.03 -1.04 3.87
N GLY A 72 -0.81 -2.34 4.06
CA GLY A 72 -1.81 -3.29 4.54
C GLY A 72 -2.52 -4.05 3.42
N ARG A 73 -3.04 -5.23 3.75
CA ARG A 73 -3.84 -6.10 2.85
C ARG A 73 -5.16 -6.58 3.44
N GLN A 74 -5.40 -6.24 4.70
CA GLN A 74 -6.63 -6.40 5.46
C GLN A 74 -6.58 -5.46 6.67
N LEU A 75 -7.67 -5.36 7.44
CA LEU A 75 -7.79 -4.38 8.53
C LEU A 75 -6.67 -4.47 9.58
N TYR A 76 -6.28 -5.68 10.00
CA TYR A 76 -5.19 -5.86 10.97
C TYR A 76 -3.83 -5.42 10.39
N ALA A 77 -3.54 -5.75 9.13
CA ALA A 77 -2.30 -5.32 8.50
C ALA A 77 -2.27 -3.79 8.27
N LEU A 78 -3.42 -3.17 7.97
CA LEU A 78 -3.55 -1.72 7.90
C LEU A 78 -3.29 -1.10 9.29
N TYR A 79 -3.87 -1.67 10.34
CA TYR A 79 -3.63 -1.22 11.71
C TYR A 79 -2.15 -1.29 12.09
N ASP A 80 -1.45 -2.38 11.75
CA ASP A 80 -0.01 -2.49 11.95
C ASP A 80 0.75 -1.38 11.19
N CYS A 81 0.39 -1.13 9.93
CA CYS A 81 1.02 -0.09 9.11
C CYS A 81 0.83 1.33 9.66
N LEU A 82 -0.28 1.61 10.34
CA LEU A 82 -0.57 2.93 10.91
C LEU A 82 0.27 3.26 12.16
N ARG A 83 0.93 2.26 12.76
CA ARG A 83 1.71 2.39 14.01
C ARG A 83 3.18 2.74 13.80
N GLY A 84 3.67 2.77 12.55
CA GLY A 84 5.07 3.01 12.21
C GLY A 84 5.72 1.82 11.49
N ASP A 85 6.97 1.98 11.08
CA ASP A 85 7.81 1.03 10.31
C ASP A 85 7.36 0.71 8.87
N PHE A 86 6.18 1.20 8.47
CA PHE A 86 5.63 1.05 7.12
C PHE A 86 5.60 2.38 6.35
N GLY A 87 6.43 3.34 6.76
CA GLY A 87 6.61 4.62 6.08
C GLY A 87 5.66 5.72 6.55
N VAL A 88 4.80 5.44 7.52
CA VAL A 88 3.92 6.40 8.20
C VAL A 88 3.76 6.01 9.66
N LYS A 89 3.92 6.99 10.56
CA LYS A 89 3.44 6.91 11.95
C LYS A 89 2.28 7.87 12.08
N SER A 90 1.08 7.33 12.31
CA SER A 90 -0.16 8.13 12.35
C SER A 90 -0.96 7.92 13.62
N ILE A 91 -0.85 6.75 14.24
CA ILE A 91 -1.45 6.48 15.53
C ILE A 91 -0.40 6.81 16.60
N PRO A 92 -0.65 7.80 17.48
CA PRO A 92 0.20 8.00 18.64
C PRO A 92 0.13 6.74 19.51
N GLU A 93 1.26 6.34 20.09
CA GLU A 93 1.24 5.34 21.14
C GLU A 93 0.29 5.81 22.24
N ILE A 94 -0.69 4.97 22.58
CA ILE A 94 -1.57 5.23 23.73
C ILE A 94 -0.68 5.04 24.95
N THR A 95 -0.10 6.13 25.45
CA THR A 95 0.58 6.20 26.73
C THR A 95 -0.40 6.23 27.90
#